data_AF-A0AAW6XKH7-F1
#
_entry.id   AF-A0AAW6XKH7-F1
#
_cell.length_a   1.000
_cell.length_b   1.000
_cell.length_c   1.000
_cell.angle_alpha   90.00
_cell.angle_beta   90.00
_cell.angle_gamma   90.00
#
_symmetry.space_group_name_H-M   'P 1'
#
loop_
_entity.id
_entity.type
_entity.pdbx_description
1 polymer ?
#
loop_
_entity_poly.entity_id
_entity_poly.type
_entity_poly.pdbx_seq_one_letter_code
_entity_poly.pdbx_strand_id
1 'polypeptide(L)'
;GTTESINMVAQCYARPRLQPGDEIIVSVAEHHANLVPWLMVAQQTGAKVVKLPLNAQRLPDVDLLPELITPRSRILALGQMSNVTGGCPDLARAIT
;
A
#
# COMPACT_ATOMS: atom_id res chain seq x y z
N GLY A 1 14.26 1.86 -12.39
CA GLY A 1 12.89 2.30 -12.76
C GLY A 1 11.93 1.98 -11.63
N THR A 2 10.73 2.56 -11.63
CA THR A 2 9.78 2.49 -10.49
C THR A 2 9.50 1.06 -10.00
N THR A 3 9.27 0.11 -10.91
CA THR A 3 9.02 -1.30 -10.56
C THR A 3 10.17 -1.91 -9.75
N GLU A 4 11.41 -1.68 -10.18
CA GLU A 4 12.60 -2.18 -9.49
C GLU A 4 12.77 -1.51 -8.12
N SER A 5 12.56 -0.18 -8.05
CA SER A 5 12.67 0.57 -6.81
C SER A 5 11.68 0.09 -5.74
N ILE A 6 10.43 -0.18 -6.12
CA ILE A 6 9.43 -0.74 -5.20
C ILE A 6 9.81 -2.17 -4.78
N ASN A 7 10.29 -3.00 -5.72
CA ASN A 7 10.76 -4.35 -5.39
C ASN A 7 11.91 -4.33 -4.39
N MET A 8 12.85 -3.40 -4.54
CA MET A 8 13.94 -3.22 -3.60
C MET A 8 13.44 -2.88 -2.18
N VAL A 9 12.43 -2.01 -2.05
CA VAL A 9 11.80 -1.74 -0.74
C VAL A 9 11.08 -3.00 -0.21
N ALA A 10 10.28 -3.66 -1.04
CA ALA A 10 9.55 -4.86 -0.63
C ALA A 10 10.48 -5.99 -0.18
N GLN A 11 11.53 -6.29 -0.94
CA GLN A 11 12.41 -7.43 -0.70
C GLN A 11 13.51 -7.15 0.33
N CYS A 12 14.11 -5.95 0.32
CA CYS A 12 15.24 -5.63 1.17
C CYS A 12 14.84 -4.93 2.48
N TYR A 13 13.77 -4.12 2.46
CA TYR A 13 13.28 -3.45 3.66
C TYR A 13 12.17 -4.26 4.34
N ALA A 14 11.08 -4.57 3.62
CA ALA A 14 9.87 -5.13 4.23
C ALA A 14 10.02 -6.62 4.59
N ARG A 15 10.41 -7.47 3.64
CA ARG A 15 10.49 -8.94 3.83
C ARG A 15 11.25 -9.40 5.08
N PRO A 16 12.44 -8.88 5.42
CA PRO A 16 13.16 -9.32 6.64
C PRO A 16 12.56 -8.77 7.94
N ARG A 17 11.62 -7.82 7.89
CA ARG A 17 11.04 -7.15 9.07
C ARG A 17 9.61 -7.61 9.39
N LEU A 18 8.83 -7.89 8.35
CA LEU A 18 7.44 -8.31 8.49
C LEU A 18 7.33 -9.66 9.20
N GLN A 19 6.38 -9.72 10.13
CA GLN A 19 6.04 -10.93 10.87
C GLN A 19 4.66 -11.45 10.46
N PRO A 20 4.37 -12.74 10.69
CA PRO A 20 3.03 -13.28 10.47
C PRO A 20 1.95 -12.44 11.17
N GLY A 21 0.92 -12.06 10.41
CA GLY A 21 -0.17 -11.20 10.87
C GLY A 21 0.09 -9.69 10.84
N ASP A 22 1.27 -9.22 10.43
CA ASP A 22 1.46 -7.81 10.10
C ASP A 22 0.66 -7.41 8.87
N GLU A 23 0.37 -6.11 8.74
CA GLU A 23 -0.52 -5.59 7.71
C GLU A 23 0.22 -4.63 6.76
N ILE A 24 -0.05 -4.82 5.47
CA ILE A 24 0.36 -3.96 4.37
C ILE A 24 -0.90 -3.39 3.76
N ILE A 25 -1.14 -2.09 3.94
CA ILE A 25 -2.30 -1.40 3.39
C ILE A 25 -1.98 -1.01 1.96
N VAL A 26 -2.82 -1.39 1.00
CA VAL A 26 -2.64 -1.10 -0.43
C VAL A 26 -3.94 -0.54 -1.00
N SER A 27 -3.88 0.60 -1.68
CA SER A 27 -5.02 1.16 -2.40
C SER A 27 -5.49 0.24 -3.53
N VAL A 28 -6.80 0.14 -3.72
CA VAL A 28 -7.36 -0.61 -4.87
C VAL A 28 -7.11 0.07 -6.22
N ALA A 29 -6.66 1.33 -6.24
CA ALA A 29 -6.26 2.04 -7.45
C ALA A 29 -4.77 1.87 -7.83
N GLU A 30 -4.00 1.06 -7.09
CA GLU A 30 -2.57 0.91 -7.35
C GLU A 30 -2.27 0.20 -8.68
N HIS A 31 -1.24 0.71 -9.37
CA HIS A 31 -0.65 0.03 -10.52
C HIS A 31 -0.01 -1.30 -10.08
N HIS A 32 0.03 -2.30 -10.96
CA HIS A 32 0.58 -3.62 -10.63
C HIS A 32 2.02 -3.58 -10.08
N ALA A 33 2.84 -2.64 -10.56
CA ALA A 33 4.19 -2.41 -10.04
C ALA A 33 4.23 -2.03 -8.54
N ASN A 34 3.15 -1.45 -8.01
CA ASN A 34 2.96 -1.10 -6.60
C ASN A 34 1.91 -1.98 -5.88
N LEU A 35 1.58 -3.14 -6.45
CA LEU A 35 0.67 -4.13 -5.84
C LEU A 35 1.33 -5.50 -5.72
N VAL A 36 1.86 -6.02 -6.83
CA VAL A 36 2.42 -7.39 -6.91
C VAL A 36 3.56 -7.63 -5.92
N PRO A 37 4.53 -6.71 -5.73
CA PRO A 37 5.61 -6.93 -4.77
C PRO A 37 5.10 -7.13 -3.34
N TRP A 38 4.05 -6.40 -2.95
CA TRP A 38 3.44 -6.50 -1.62
C TRP A 38 2.68 -7.81 -1.43
N LEU A 39 1.96 -8.29 -2.44
CA LEU A 39 1.30 -9.60 -2.42
C LEU A 39 2.33 -10.73 -2.25
N MET A 40 3.44 -10.67 -2.99
CA MET A 40 4.51 -11.66 -2.90
C MET A 40 5.16 -11.68 -1.52
N VAL A 41 5.50 -10.51 -0.95
CA VAL A 41 6.12 -10.43 0.38
C VAL A 41 5.14 -10.84 1.48
N ALA A 42 3.86 -10.50 1.35
CA ALA A 42 2.82 -10.97 2.27
C ALA A 42 2.75 -12.50 2.29
N GLN A 43 2.76 -13.15 1.11
CA GLN A 43 2.80 -14.61 0.99
C GLN A 43 4.06 -15.21 1.62
N GLN A 44 5.23 -14.57 1.46
CA GLN A 44 6.50 -15.05 1.99
C GLN A 44 6.62 -14.93 3.51
N THR A 45 5.96 -13.95 4.12
CA THR A 45 6.14 -13.58 5.54
C THR A 45 4.94 -13.94 6.41
N GLY A 46 3.80 -14.28 5.80
CA GLY A 46 2.53 -14.46 6.52
C GLY A 46 1.86 -13.14 6.90
N ALA A 47 2.34 -12.00 6.39
CA ALA A 47 1.64 -10.73 6.50
C ALA A 47 0.34 -10.73 5.67
N LYS A 48 -0.54 -9.77 5.92
CA LYS A 48 -1.83 -9.60 5.28
C LYS A 48 -1.84 -8.33 4.45
N VAL A 49 -2.41 -8.40 3.26
CA VAL A 49 -2.70 -7.20 2.46
C VAL A 49 -4.10 -6.71 2.80
N VAL A 50 -4.18 -5.49 3.32
CA VAL A 50 -5.43 -4.79 3.65
C VAL A 50 -5.73 -3.81 2.52
N LYS A 51 -6.95 -3.82 2.00
CA LYS A 51 -7.34 -2.97 0.87
C LYS A 51 -7.82 -1.61 1.38
N LEU A 52 -7.25 -0.53 0.85
CA LEU A 52 -7.79 0.82 0.99
C LEU A 52 -8.76 1.08 -0.18
N PRO A 53 -10.07 1.29 0.08
CA PRO A 53 -11.07 1.45 -0.97
C PRO A 53 -11.00 2.85 -1.61
N LEU A 54 -11.83 3.07 -2.63
CA LEU A 54 -12.02 4.39 -3.23
C LEU A 54 -13.23 5.10 -2.64
N ASN A 55 -13.15 6.41 -2.53
CA ASN A 55 -14.27 7.28 -2.18
C ASN A 55 -15.18 7.56 -3.39
N ALA A 56 -16.22 8.38 -3.18
CA ALA A 56 -17.18 8.76 -4.21
C ALA A 56 -16.54 9.47 -5.42
N GLN A 57 -15.38 10.10 -5.24
CA GLN A 57 -14.60 10.79 -6.26
C GLN A 57 -13.64 9.84 -7.00
N ARG A 58 -13.68 8.53 -6.71
CA ARG A 58 -12.79 7.49 -7.26
C ARG A 58 -11.32 7.71 -6.91
N LEU A 59 -11.06 8.38 -5.79
CA LEU A 59 -9.72 8.52 -5.21
C LEU A 59 -9.58 7.53 -4.04
N PRO A 60 -8.36 7.06 -3.74
CA PRO A 60 -8.08 6.34 -2.50
C PRO A 60 -8.65 7.09 -1.30
N ASP A 61 -9.44 6.41 -0.48
CA ASP A 61 -10.21 7.03 0.60
C ASP A 61 -9.34 7.25 1.84
N VAL A 62 -8.49 8.27 1.80
CA VAL A 62 -7.56 8.59 2.89
C VAL A 62 -8.26 8.86 4.23
N ASP A 63 -9.54 9.19 4.22
CA ASP A 63 -10.33 9.42 5.44
C ASP A 63 -10.56 8.12 6.24
N LEU A 64 -10.44 6.95 5.60
CA LEU A 64 -10.56 5.65 6.26
C LEU A 64 -9.23 5.14 6.84
N LEU A 65 -8.11 5.80 6.58
CA LEU A 65 -6.81 5.38 7.11
C LEU A 65 -6.77 5.27 8.64
N PRO A 66 -7.35 6.19 9.44
CA PRO A 66 -7.37 6.06 10.90
C PRO A 66 -8.06 4.78 11.40
N GLU A 67 -9.03 4.25 10.65
CA GLU A 67 -9.73 3.01 10.99
C GLU A 67 -8.98 1.77 10.51
N LEU A 68 -8.27 1.87 9.38
CA LEU A 68 -7.49 0.79 8.79
C LEU A 68 -6.10 0.61 9.41
N ILE A 69 -5.51 1.68 9.94
CA ILE A 69 -4.21 1.65 10.60
C ILE A 69 -4.36 1.06 11.99
N THR A 70 -3.80 -0.14 12.17
CA THR A 70 -3.78 -0.86 13.43
C THR A 70 -2.35 -0.93 13.99
N PRO A 71 -2.17 -1.40 15.23
CA PRO A 71 -0.83 -1.70 15.75
C PRO A 71 -0.05 -2.76 14.94
N ARG A 72 -0.70 -3.47 14.01
CA ARG A 72 -0.07 -4.42 13.08
C ARG A 72 0.28 -3.82 11.72
N SER A 73 -0.19 -2.61 11.41
CA SER A 73 0.15 -1.95 10.15
C SER A 73 1.62 -1.55 10.12
N ARG A 74 2.31 -1.92 9.04
CA ARG A 74 3.75 -1.67 8.86
C ARG A 74 4.06 -0.84 7.62
N ILE A 75 3.22 -0.94 6.59
CA ILE A 75 3.44 -0.33 5.28
C ILE A 75 2.11 0.15 4.72
N LEU A 76 2.11 1.37 4.18
CA LEU A 76 1.06 1.92 3.33
C LEU A 76 1.64 2.09 1.91
N ALA A 77 1.05 1.40 0.94
CA ALA A 77 1.36 1.55 -0.48
C ALA A 77 0.28 2.39 -1.16
N LEU A 78 0.65 3.62 -1.52
CA LEU A 78 -0.24 4.62 -2.10
C LEU A 78 0.49 5.41 -3.20
N GLY A 79 -0.09 5.44 -4.40
CA GLY A 79 0.42 6.20 -5.53
C GLY A 79 0.08 7.69 -5.43
N GLN A 80 1.01 8.55 -5.87
CA GLN A 80 0.82 10.01 -5.89
C GLN A 80 -0.24 10.46 -6.91
N MET A 81 -0.34 9.75 -8.04
CA MET A 81 -1.31 10.00 -9.09
C MET A 81 -1.64 8.68 -9.78
N SER A 82 -2.92 8.41 -9.99
CA SER A 82 -3.35 7.23 -10.75
C SER A 82 -2.95 7.36 -12.21
N ASN A 83 -2.34 6.31 -12.77
CA ASN A 83 -2.07 6.21 -14.20
C ASN A 83 -3.32 5.90 -15.05
N VAL A 84 -4.46 5.58 -14.41
CA VAL A 84 -5.72 5.28 -15.09
C VAL A 84 -6.64 6.49 -15.08
N THR A 85 -6.85 7.10 -13.91
CA THR A 85 -7.81 8.19 -13.75
C THR A 85 -7.18 9.58 -13.72
N GLY A 86 -5.85 9.67 -13.55
CA GLY A 86 -5.17 10.94 -13.27
C GLY A 86 -5.49 11.51 -11.89
N GLY A 87 -6.25 10.79 -11.05
CA GLY A 87 -6.63 11.24 -9.72
C GLY A 87 -5.44 11.25 -8.76
N CYS A 88 -5.32 12.32 -7.98
CA CYS A 88 -4.27 12.51 -6.99
C CYS A 88 -4.88 12.46 -5.58
N PRO A 89 -4.65 11.41 -4.77
CA PRO A 89 -5.04 11.44 -3.36
C PRO A 89 -4.24 12.49 -2.60
N ASP A 90 -4.80 12.98 -1.48
CA ASP A 90 -4.10 13.88 -0.58
C ASP A 90 -3.04 13.11 0.22
N LEU A 91 -1.82 13.07 -0.31
CA LEU A 91 -0.70 12.39 0.33
C LEU A 91 -0.30 13.02 1.66
N ALA A 92 -0.48 14.33 1.84
CA ALA A 92 -0.12 14.99 3.09
C ALA A 92 -1.00 14.45 4.22
N ARG A 93 -2.30 14.30 3.99
CA ARG A 93 -3.22 13.68 4.94
C ARG A 93 -2.95 12.20 5.18
N ALA A 94 -2.37 11.49 4.20
CA ALA A 94 -2.09 10.07 4.33
C ALA A 94 -0.84 9.73 5.16
N ILE A 95 0.07 10.69 5.39
CA ILE A 95 1.35 10.48 6.10
C ILE A 95 1.45 11.20 7.46
N THR A 96 0.39 11.91 7.86
CA THR A 96 0.27 12.62 9.14
C THR A 96 -0.56 11.84 10.14
#